data_AF-R2QMI4-F1
#
_entry.id   AF-R2QMI4-F1
#
_cell.length_a   1.000
_cell.length_b   1.000
_cell.length_c   1.000
_cell.angle_alpha   90.00
_cell.angle_beta   90.00
_cell.angle_gamma   90.00
#
_symmetry.space_group_name_H-M   'P 1'
#
loop_
_entity.id
_entity.type
_entity.pdbx_description
1 polymer ?
#
loop_
_entity_poly.entity_id
_entity_poly.type
_entity_poly.pdbx_seq_one_letter_code
_entity_poly.pdbx_strand_id
1 'polypeptide(L)'
;MKDLWDATLTKQYFGEPEVDNLAFLKLLGATLGNQPILLKNLYLSYIRKEKSFAHKPMIGSALSFEFDYAKQKVCISRSTESAMLRFPQFQKYIGLIDLLFSEVYPIGTVVELDETLLPQEVQGLYSQAEDGFLVTIHGRRVVTEQENEFIDYIASIWPFGILDEVEPIYLNPLLIKRVVSMGLTNDTEKQFVSEVLRRQLLNKGIQSYLYNNPKMIFNQEGEADEN
;
A
#
# COMPACT_ATOMS: atom_id res chain seq x y z
N MET A 1 -0.31 -15.59 -9.87
CA MET A 1 0.39 -14.40 -9.32
C MET A 1 1.89 -14.59 -9.24
N LYS A 2 2.40 -15.72 -8.74
CA LYS A 2 3.85 -16.00 -8.69
C LYS A 2 4.55 -15.86 -10.05
N ASP A 3 3.98 -16.43 -11.11
CA ASP A 3 4.59 -16.33 -12.46
C ASP A 3 4.66 -14.87 -12.95
N LEU A 4 3.65 -14.06 -12.64
CA LEU A 4 3.61 -12.64 -12.99
C LEU A 4 4.64 -11.84 -12.20
N TRP A 5 4.79 -12.16 -10.91
CA TRP A 5 5.83 -11.61 -10.04
C TRP A 5 7.24 -11.92 -10.59
N ASP A 6 7.51 -13.19 -10.92
CA ASP A 6 8.81 -13.63 -11.41
C ASP A 6 9.14 -13.04 -12.79
N ALA A 7 8.13 -12.85 -13.64
CA ALA A 7 8.28 -12.21 -14.95
C ALA A 7 8.50 -10.70 -14.85
N THR A 8 7.89 -10.03 -13.86
CA THR A 8 7.98 -8.57 -13.72
C THR A 8 9.25 -8.15 -12.99
N LEU A 9 9.59 -8.80 -11.87
CA LEU A 9 10.69 -8.37 -11.02
C LEU A 9 12.03 -8.72 -11.66
N THR A 10 12.52 -7.83 -12.51
CA THR A 10 13.78 -7.95 -13.26
C THR A 10 14.74 -6.84 -12.84
N LYS A 11 16.02 -6.97 -13.20
CA LYS A 11 17.00 -5.89 -13.02
C LYS A 11 16.56 -4.61 -13.74
N GLN A 12 15.96 -4.75 -14.93
CA GLN A 12 15.40 -3.63 -15.69
C GLN A 12 14.25 -2.93 -14.95
N TYR A 13 13.38 -3.68 -14.26
CA TYR A 13 12.30 -3.11 -13.46
C TYR A 13 12.83 -2.18 -12.35
N PHE A 14 13.89 -2.61 -11.66
CA PHE A 14 14.56 -1.81 -10.65
C PHE A 14 15.26 -0.58 -11.24
N GLY A 15 15.79 -0.70 -12.46
CA GLY A 15 16.61 0.33 -13.08
C GLY A 15 17.96 0.48 -12.38
N GLU A 16 18.61 1.61 -12.59
CA GLU A 16 19.96 1.87 -12.08
C GLU A 16 19.97 2.38 -10.62
N PRO A 17 20.96 1.98 -9.79
CA PRO A 17 22.03 1.02 -10.10
C PRO A 17 21.49 -0.42 -10.08
N GLU A 18 22.12 -1.28 -10.87
CA GLU A 18 21.78 -2.70 -10.91
C GLU A 18 21.75 -3.35 -9.51
N VAL A 19 20.71 -4.14 -9.23
CA VAL A 19 20.53 -4.85 -7.96
C VAL A 19 21.42 -6.10 -7.89
N ASP A 20 22.08 -6.29 -6.74
CA ASP A 20 23.11 -7.31 -6.53
C ASP A 20 22.55 -8.73 -6.31
N ASN A 21 21.41 -8.86 -5.63
CA ASN A 21 20.84 -10.18 -5.30
C ASN A 21 19.34 -10.28 -5.65
N LEU A 22 19.04 -10.32 -6.95
CA LEU A 22 17.68 -10.42 -7.46
C LEU A 22 16.95 -11.71 -7.03
N ALA A 23 17.66 -12.83 -6.93
CA ALA A 23 17.06 -14.11 -6.54
C ALA A 23 16.50 -14.06 -5.11
N PHE A 24 17.27 -13.51 -4.18
CA PHE A 24 16.83 -13.25 -2.81
C PHE A 24 15.61 -12.32 -2.77
N LEU A 25 15.63 -11.21 -3.53
CA LEU A 25 14.51 -10.28 -3.60
C LEU A 25 13.24 -10.93 -4.17
N LYS A 26 13.35 -11.79 -5.19
CA LYS A 26 12.19 -12.53 -5.71
C LYS A 26 11.55 -13.42 -4.65
N LEU A 27 12.36 -14.20 -3.93
CA LEU A 27 11.86 -15.09 -2.89
C LEU A 27 11.25 -14.29 -1.73
N LEU A 28 11.94 -13.23 -1.31
CA LEU A 28 11.49 -12.38 -0.22
C LEU A 28 10.16 -11.70 -0.55
N GLY A 29 10.01 -11.12 -1.74
CA GLY A 29 8.79 -10.39 -2.08
C GLY A 29 7.57 -11.30 -2.17
N ALA A 30 7.73 -12.51 -2.71
CA ALA A 30 6.69 -13.53 -2.65
C ALA A 30 6.35 -13.95 -1.20
N THR A 31 7.34 -13.98 -0.31
CA THR A 31 7.12 -14.26 1.12
C THR A 31 6.33 -13.13 1.79
N LEU A 32 6.76 -11.88 1.57
CA LEU A 32 6.10 -10.68 2.11
C LEU A 32 4.67 -10.53 1.59
N GLY A 33 4.43 -10.85 0.31
CA GLY A 33 3.09 -10.81 -0.29
C GLY A 33 2.09 -11.76 0.38
N ASN A 34 2.57 -12.86 0.96
CA ASN A 34 1.73 -13.79 1.74
C ASN A 34 1.64 -13.41 3.24
N GLN A 35 2.26 -12.31 3.65
CA GLN A 35 2.28 -11.83 5.03
C GLN A 35 1.89 -10.33 5.07
N PRO A 36 0.62 -9.99 4.81
CA PRO A 36 0.19 -8.60 4.66
C PRO A 36 0.44 -7.74 5.91
N ILE A 37 0.33 -8.32 7.11
CA ILE A 37 0.65 -7.62 8.37
C ILE A 37 2.15 -7.28 8.45
N LEU A 38 3.00 -8.22 8.03
CA LEU A 38 4.45 -8.00 7.99
C LEU A 38 4.82 -6.90 6.98
N LEU A 39 4.23 -6.96 5.78
CA LEU A 39 4.42 -5.95 4.74
C LEU A 39 3.96 -4.55 5.21
N LYS A 40 2.78 -4.47 5.82
CA LYS A 40 2.23 -3.24 6.41
C LYS A 40 3.19 -2.66 7.44
N ASN A 41 3.64 -3.46 8.41
CA ASN A 41 4.53 -3.00 9.48
C ASN A 41 5.90 -2.55 8.94
N LEU A 42 6.47 -3.31 8.00
CA LEU A 42 7.72 -2.93 7.33
C LEU A 42 7.62 -1.54 6.68
N TYR A 43 6.55 -1.30 5.92
CA TYR A 43 6.40 -0.04 5.22
C TYR A 43 6.04 1.11 6.17
N LEU A 44 5.28 0.86 7.24
CA LEU A 44 5.07 1.84 8.30
C LEU A 44 6.37 2.26 8.99
N SER A 45 7.28 1.33 9.29
CA SER A 45 8.60 1.64 9.83
C SER A 45 9.39 2.56 8.90
N TYR A 46 9.33 2.31 7.59
CA TYR A 46 9.95 3.18 6.58
C TYR A 46 9.34 4.59 6.58
N ILE A 47 8.00 4.72 6.55
CA ILE A 47 7.30 6.02 6.58
C ILE A 47 7.62 6.80 7.86
N ARG A 48 7.67 6.11 9.00
CA ARG A 48 7.98 6.70 10.32
C ARG A 48 9.45 7.07 10.51
N LYS A 49 10.29 6.86 9.50
CA LYS A 49 11.73 7.12 9.53
C LYS A 49 12.47 6.33 10.62
N GLU A 50 12.00 5.12 10.92
CA GLU A 50 12.69 4.22 11.85
C GLU A 50 14.04 3.78 11.27
N LYS A 51 15.05 3.58 12.11
CA LYS A 51 16.38 3.18 11.63
C LYS A 51 16.42 1.74 11.11
N SER A 52 15.54 0.89 11.62
CA SER A 52 15.48 -0.51 11.22
C SER A 52 14.11 -1.11 11.49
N PHE A 53 13.82 -2.21 10.78
CA PHE A 53 12.69 -3.08 11.02
C PHE A 53 13.18 -4.53 11.04
N ALA A 54 12.73 -5.33 12.00
CA ALA A 54 13.11 -6.73 12.12
C ALA A 54 11.90 -7.61 12.41
N HIS A 55 11.85 -8.75 11.72
CA HIS A 55 10.87 -9.79 11.96
C HIS A 55 11.58 -11.10 12.28
N LYS A 56 11.31 -11.63 13.47
CA LYS A 56 11.83 -12.93 13.92
C LYS A 56 10.72 -13.97 13.77
N PRO A 57 10.78 -14.85 12.74
CA PRO A 57 9.82 -15.93 12.62
C PRO A 57 10.00 -16.95 13.76
N MET A 58 8.97 -17.73 14.06
CA MET A 58 9.06 -18.81 15.06
C MET A 58 10.11 -19.86 14.68
N ILE A 59 10.28 -20.13 13.38
CA ILE A 59 11.26 -21.05 12.83
C ILE A 59 12.04 -20.35 11.71
N GLY A 60 13.36 -20.49 11.73
CA GLY A 60 14.28 -19.93 10.73
C GLY A 60 14.93 -18.61 11.15
N SER A 61 15.68 -18.01 10.23
CA SER A 61 16.42 -16.77 10.51
C SER A 61 15.54 -15.53 10.47
N ALA A 62 15.90 -14.56 11.31
CA ALA A 62 15.29 -13.24 11.31
C ALA A 62 15.51 -12.54 9.96
N LEU A 63 14.46 -11.83 9.53
CA LEU A 63 14.49 -10.90 8.42
C LEU A 63 14.73 -9.50 9.01
N SER A 64 15.67 -8.76 8.44
CA SER A 64 15.95 -7.39 8.89
C SER A 64 16.08 -6.42 7.72
N PHE A 65 15.69 -5.18 7.99
CA PHE A 65 15.77 -4.04 7.10
C PHE A 65 16.46 -2.91 7.87
N GLU A 66 17.55 -2.39 7.34
CA GLU A 66 18.27 -1.27 7.92
C GLU A 66 18.18 -0.08 6.97
N PHE A 67 17.62 1.04 7.44
CA PHE A 67 17.36 2.22 6.65
C PHE A 67 18.46 3.26 6.89
N ASP A 68 19.30 3.50 5.87
CA ASP A 68 20.30 4.56 5.85
C ASP A 68 19.73 5.78 5.10
N TYR A 69 19.07 6.68 5.85
CA TYR A 69 18.48 7.90 5.30
C TYR A 69 19.53 8.89 4.78
N ALA A 70 20.76 8.86 5.29
CA ALA A 70 21.83 9.72 4.78
C ALA A 70 22.29 9.26 3.39
N LYS A 71 22.36 7.95 3.16
CA LYS A 71 22.73 7.37 1.86
C LYS A 71 21.54 7.04 0.96
N GLN A 72 20.31 7.23 1.43
CA GLN A 72 19.06 6.93 0.73
C GLN A 72 18.98 5.46 0.28
N LYS A 73 19.32 4.54 1.18
CA LYS A 73 19.40 3.10 0.91
C LYS A 73 18.82 2.27 2.04
N VAL A 74 18.32 1.09 1.68
CA VAL A 74 17.95 0.04 2.62
C VAL A 74 18.82 -1.19 2.39
N CYS A 75 19.36 -1.74 3.47
CA CYS A 75 20.00 -3.05 3.49
C CYS A 75 18.97 -4.07 3.97
N ILE A 76 18.72 -5.10 3.18
CA ILE A 76 17.78 -6.17 3.49
C ILE A 76 18.60 -7.43 3.73
N SER A 77 18.43 -8.08 4.86
CA SER A 77 19.19 -9.30 5.18
C SER A 77 18.34 -10.39 5.81
N ARG A 78 18.68 -11.64 5.49
CA ARG A 78 18.13 -12.85 6.12
C ARG A 78 19.17 -13.95 6.04
N SER A 79 19.53 -14.53 7.19
CA SER A 79 20.60 -15.53 7.27
C SER A 79 21.91 -14.98 6.69
N THR A 80 22.47 -15.61 5.65
CA THR A 80 23.67 -15.19 4.92
C THR A 80 23.35 -14.40 3.65
N GLU A 81 22.08 -14.26 3.29
CA GLU A 81 21.65 -13.50 2.11
C GLU A 81 21.41 -12.04 2.47
N SER A 82 21.80 -11.15 1.56
CA SER A 82 21.45 -9.74 1.63
C SER A 82 21.26 -9.14 0.24
N ALA A 83 20.56 -8.02 0.19
CA ALA A 83 20.45 -7.15 -0.97
C ALA A 83 20.41 -5.69 -0.51
N MET A 84 20.93 -4.80 -1.35
CA MET A 84 20.86 -3.36 -1.10
C MET A 84 20.00 -2.68 -2.16
N LEU A 85 19.02 -1.88 -1.72
CA LEU A 85 18.17 -1.09 -2.62
C LEU A 85 18.32 0.39 -2.29
N ARG A 86 18.32 1.26 -3.31
CA ARG A 86 18.03 2.69 -3.08
C ARG A 86 16.56 2.85 -2.69
N PHE A 87 16.21 3.93 -1.99
CA PHE A 87 14.82 4.17 -1.60
C PHE A 87 13.81 4.13 -2.76
N PRO A 88 14.07 4.74 -3.93
CA PRO A 88 13.17 4.58 -5.09
C PRO A 88 13.01 3.12 -5.54
N GLN A 89 14.07 2.32 -5.49
CA GLN A 89 14.02 0.89 -5.81
C GLN A 89 13.24 0.11 -4.75
N PHE A 90 13.39 0.45 -3.47
CA PHE A 90 12.64 -0.12 -2.37
C PHE A 90 11.15 0.21 -2.45
N GLN A 91 10.78 1.46 -2.71
CA GLN A 91 9.40 1.87 -2.93
C GLN A 91 8.78 1.12 -4.11
N LYS A 92 9.52 1.00 -5.22
CA LYS A 92 9.06 0.19 -6.36
C LYS A 92 8.84 -1.27 -6.00
N TYR A 93 9.75 -1.84 -5.23
CA TYR A 93 9.70 -3.23 -4.80
C TYR A 93 8.49 -3.50 -3.89
N ILE A 94 8.29 -2.69 -2.86
CA ILE A 94 7.14 -2.81 -1.95
C ILE A 94 5.83 -2.56 -2.72
N GLY A 95 5.79 -1.53 -3.57
CA GLY A 95 4.61 -1.21 -4.38
C GLY A 95 4.23 -2.34 -5.35
N LEU A 96 5.20 -3.05 -5.92
CA LEU A 96 4.92 -4.22 -6.76
C LEU A 96 4.38 -5.40 -5.94
N ILE A 97 4.93 -5.64 -4.75
CA ILE A 97 4.45 -6.69 -3.85
C ILE A 97 2.98 -6.41 -3.50
N ASP A 98 2.69 -5.18 -3.07
CA ASP A 98 1.33 -4.77 -2.70
C ASP A 98 0.36 -4.89 -3.88
N LEU A 99 0.70 -4.35 -5.06
CA LEU A 99 -0.14 -4.45 -6.26
C LEU A 99 -0.53 -5.91 -6.60
N LEU A 100 0.42 -6.83 -6.49
CA LEU A 100 0.22 -8.22 -6.91
C LEU A 100 -0.39 -9.12 -5.83
N PHE A 101 -0.09 -8.86 -4.57
CA PHE A 101 -0.43 -9.80 -3.49
C PHE A 101 -1.44 -9.25 -2.48
N SER A 102 -1.62 -7.93 -2.38
CA SER A 102 -2.57 -7.35 -1.43
C SER A 102 -4.00 -7.75 -1.80
N GLU A 103 -4.85 -7.88 -0.78
CA GLU A 103 -6.28 -8.00 -0.99
C GLU A 103 -6.80 -6.72 -1.68
N VAL A 104 -7.73 -6.90 -2.60
CA VAL A 104 -8.46 -5.80 -3.25
C VAL A 104 -9.91 -5.96 -2.84
N TYR A 105 -10.34 -5.14 -1.89
CA TYR A 105 -11.69 -5.22 -1.36
C TYR A 105 -12.73 -4.90 -2.43
N PRO A 106 -13.86 -5.63 -2.48
CA PRO A 106 -15.00 -5.31 -3.34
C PRO A 106 -15.58 -3.94 -3.04
N ILE A 107 -16.21 -3.34 -4.05
CA ILE A 107 -17.07 -2.17 -3.86
C ILE A 107 -18.21 -2.53 -2.89
N GLY A 108 -18.59 -1.58 -2.05
CA GLY A 108 -19.57 -1.76 -0.96
C GLY A 108 -18.98 -2.32 0.33
N THR A 109 -17.68 -2.66 0.35
CA THR A 109 -17.00 -3.06 1.59
C THR A 109 -16.96 -1.89 2.58
N VAL A 110 -17.37 -2.13 3.82
CA VAL A 110 -17.24 -1.21 4.94
C VAL A 110 -16.01 -1.59 5.76
N VAL A 111 -15.13 -0.62 5.97
CA VAL A 111 -13.86 -0.81 6.69
C VAL A 111 -13.75 0.19 7.83
N GLU A 112 -13.10 -0.23 8.92
CA GLU A 112 -12.65 0.65 9.98
C GLU A 112 -11.24 1.13 9.67
N LEU A 113 -11.00 2.44 9.73
CA LEU A 113 -9.67 3.02 9.57
C LEU A 113 -8.88 3.01 10.89
N ASP A 114 -7.56 2.88 10.77
CA ASP A 114 -6.62 2.96 11.87
C ASP A 114 -6.41 4.43 12.26
N GLU A 115 -7.06 4.85 13.34
CA GLU A 115 -7.01 6.21 13.87
C GLU A 115 -5.57 6.73 14.09
N THR A 116 -4.62 5.85 14.43
CA THR A 116 -3.23 6.22 14.69
C THR A 116 -2.48 6.63 13.43
N LEU A 117 -3.04 6.35 12.27
CA LEU A 117 -2.51 6.69 10.94
C LEU A 117 -3.25 7.85 10.29
N LEU A 118 -4.31 8.37 10.91
CA LEU A 118 -5.06 9.52 10.41
C LEU A 118 -4.37 10.85 10.79
N PRO A 119 -4.61 11.95 10.06
CA PRO A 119 -4.17 13.29 10.47
C PRO A 119 -4.72 13.68 11.85
N GLN A 120 -4.02 14.55 12.60
CA GLN A 120 -4.41 14.90 13.97
C GLN A 120 -5.75 15.64 14.03
N GLU A 121 -6.03 16.47 13.02
CA GLU A 121 -7.26 17.23 12.85
C GLU A 121 -8.46 16.28 12.78
N VAL A 122 -8.25 15.17 12.07
CA VAL A 122 -9.20 14.10 11.87
C VAL A 122 -9.32 13.27 13.16
N GLN A 123 -8.21 12.88 13.79
CA GLN A 123 -8.19 12.15 15.09
C GLN A 123 -9.06 12.83 16.16
N GLY A 124 -9.06 14.16 16.24
CA GLY A 124 -9.87 14.93 17.20
C GLY A 124 -11.37 14.69 17.08
N LEU A 125 -11.88 14.57 15.84
CA LEU A 125 -13.29 14.28 15.55
C LEU A 125 -13.70 12.87 16.03
N TYR A 126 -12.75 11.93 16.18
CA TYR A 126 -13.01 10.53 16.59
C TYR A 126 -13.05 10.29 18.07
N SER A 127 -12.45 11.15 18.88
CA SER A 127 -12.50 10.98 20.35
C SER A 127 -13.93 10.91 20.90
N GLN A 128 -14.94 11.23 20.07
CA GLN A 128 -16.36 11.20 20.37
C GLN A 128 -17.16 10.06 19.70
N ALA A 129 -16.57 9.24 18.83
CA ALA A 129 -17.28 8.19 18.08
C ALA A 129 -17.10 6.80 18.74
N GLU A 130 -18.20 6.14 19.11
CA GLU A 130 -18.16 4.81 19.76
C GLU A 130 -17.74 3.68 18.79
N ASP A 131 -18.06 3.79 17.50
CA ASP A 131 -17.89 2.71 16.51
C ASP A 131 -16.61 2.80 15.66
N GLY A 132 -15.71 3.74 15.98
CA GLY A 132 -14.50 4.02 15.19
C GLY A 132 -14.79 4.71 13.85
N PHE A 133 -13.75 4.95 13.04
CA PHE A 133 -13.95 5.60 11.74
C PHE A 133 -14.32 4.61 10.64
N LEU A 134 -15.61 4.56 10.32
CA LEU A 134 -16.13 3.66 9.31
C LEU A 134 -16.29 4.38 7.96
N VAL A 135 -15.77 3.75 6.90
CA VAL A 135 -15.94 4.22 5.53
C VAL A 135 -16.42 3.10 4.61
N THR A 136 -17.23 3.45 3.62
CA THR A 136 -17.70 2.53 2.57
C THR A 136 -16.88 2.75 1.30
N ILE A 137 -16.31 1.68 0.76
CA ILE A 137 -15.54 1.69 -0.50
C ILE A 137 -16.49 1.76 -1.70
N HIS A 138 -16.33 2.78 -2.55
CA HIS A 138 -17.12 3.00 -3.77
C HIS A 138 -16.31 2.77 -5.05
N GLY A 139 -15.03 3.13 -5.03
CA GLY A 139 -14.10 2.97 -6.14
C GLY A 139 -12.83 2.27 -5.69
N ARG A 140 -12.11 1.66 -6.63
CA ARG A 140 -10.86 0.95 -6.34
C ARG A 140 -9.93 0.90 -7.53
N ARG A 141 -8.63 0.97 -7.26
CA ARG A 141 -7.56 0.92 -8.28
C ARG A 141 -7.81 1.93 -9.42
N VAL A 142 -8.23 3.14 -9.04
CA VAL A 142 -8.61 4.20 -9.99
C VAL A 142 -7.36 4.94 -10.43
N VAL A 143 -7.08 4.93 -11.73
CA VAL A 143 -5.93 5.66 -12.30
C VAL A 143 -6.17 7.17 -12.17
N THR A 144 -5.15 7.92 -11.76
CA THR A 144 -5.24 9.38 -11.65
C THR A 144 -5.35 10.04 -13.03
N GLU A 145 -5.78 11.29 -13.09
CA GLU A 145 -5.88 12.03 -14.36
C GLU A 145 -4.53 12.14 -15.08
N GLN A 146 -3.43 12.22 -14.33
CA GLN A 146 -2.07 12.27 -14.87
C GLN A 146 -1.57 10.90 -15.39
N GLU A 147 -2.32 9.83 -15.19
CA GLU A 147 -2.01 8.45 -15.58
C GLU A 147 -0.64 7.91 -15.15
N ASN A 148 -0.04 8.49 -14.11
CA ASN A 148 1.27 8.11 -13.57
C ASN A 148 1.17 7.28 -12.28
N GLU A 149 0.00 7.26 -11.64
CA GLU A 149 -0.28 6.54 -10.41
C GLU A 149 -1.76 6.16 -10.31
N PHE A 150 -2.13 5.45 -9.26
CA PHE A 150 -3.52 5.09 -9.00
C PHE A 150 -3.88 5.21 -7.52
N ILE A 151 -5.16 5.48 -7.25
CA ILE A 151 -5.76 5.52 -5.92
C ILE A 151 -6.27 4.11 -5.59
N ASP A 152 -5.86 3.54 -4.45
CA ASP A 152 -6.26 2.18 -4.08
C ASP A 152 -7.77 2.06 -3.85
N TYR A 153 -8.35 2.97 -3.05
CA TYR A 153 -9.80 3.08 -2.94
C TYR A 153 -10.29 4.52 -2.82
N ILE A 154 -11.49 4.71 -3.34
CA ILE A 154 -12.32 5.91 -3.17
C ILE A 154 -13.46 5.49 -2.24
N ALA A 155 -13.67 6.21 -1.16
CA ALA A 155 -14.66 5.89 -0.15
C ALA A 155 -15.43 7.12 0.32
N SER A 156 -16.46 6.88 1.12
CA SER A 156 -17.17 7.92 1.85
C SER A 156 -17.47 7.46 3.27
N ILE A 157 -17.80 8.40 4.14
CA ILE A 157 -18.13 8.10 5.54
C ILE A 157 -19.38 7.22 5.59
N TRP A 158 -19.32 6.15 6.37
CA TRP A 158 -20.47 5.32 6.69
C TRP A 158 -21.23 5.91 7.89
N PRO A 159 -22.58 5.88 7.94
CA PRO A 159 -23.51 5.32 6.95
C PRO A 159 -23.96 6.32 5.87
N PHE A 160 -23.39 7.54 5.85
CA PHE A 160 -23.89 8.64 5.04
C PHE A 160 -23.77 8.42 3.53
N GLY A 161 -22.78 7.65 3.08
CA GLY A 161 -22.57 7.42 1.66
C GLY A 161 -21.98 8.65 0.96
N ILE A 162 -22.16 8.75 -0.35
CA ILE A 162 -21.71 9.90 -1.14
C ILE A 162 -22.74 11.01 -0.95
N LEU A 163 -22.29 12.18 -0.51
CA LEU A 163 -23.10 13.38 -0.34
C LEU A 163 -22.69 14.43 -1.36
N ASP A 164 -23.64 15.29 -1.73
CA ASP A 164 -23.34 16.46 -2.55
C ASP A 164 -22.41 17.40 -1.78
N GLU A 165 -21.52 18.09 -2.50
CA GLU A 165 -20.50 19.01 -1.93
C GLU A 165 -19.49 18.38 -0.95
N VAL A 166 -19.52 17.06 -0.72
CA VAL A 166 -18.54 16.35 0.11
C VAL A 166 -17.60 15.57 -0.78
N GLU A 167 -16.33 15.94 -0.73
CA GLU A 167 -15.30 15.24 -1.50
C GLU A 167 -15.09 13.81 -1.00
N PRO A 168 -14.84 12.86 -1.91
CA PRO A 168 -14.62 11.48 -1.53
C PRO A 168 -13.27 11.30 -0.82
N ILE A 169 -13.20 10.30 0.04
CA ILE A 169 -12.00 9.95 0.79
C ILE A 169 -11.15 9.01 -0.07
N TYR A 170 -9.90 9.39 -0.33
CA TYR A 170 -8.91 8.49 -0.90
C TYR A 170 -8.20 7.74 0.21
N LEU A 171 -8.18 6.41 0.11
CA LEU A 171 -7.55 5.56 1.11
C LEU A 171 -6.67 4.49 0.47
N ASN A 172 -5.72 4.02 1.27
CA ASN A 172 -4.83 2.91 0.95
C ASN A 172 -5.01 1.77 1.97
N PRO A 173 -4.77 0.50 1.58
CA PRO A 173 -4.82 -0.66 2.49
C PRO A 173 -4.12 -0.50 3.85
N LEU A 174 -3.03 0.27 3.94
CA LEU A 174 -2.33 0.52 5.21
C LEU A 174 -3.22 1.20 6.26
N LEU A 175 -4.14 2.06 5.82
CA LEU A 175 -5.04 2.79 6.70
C LEU A 175 -6.17 1.91 7.22
N ILE A 176 -6.40 0.74 6.62
CA ILE A 176 -7.45 -0.17 7.04
C ILE A 176 -6.98 -0.91 8.29
N LYS A 177 -7.74 -0.78 9.37
CA LYS A 177 -7.56 -1.52 10.62
C LYS A 177 -8.22 -2.90 10.51
N ARG A 178 -9.47 -2.94 10.03
CA ARG A 178 -10.19 -4.18 9.74
C ARG A 178 -11.34 -3.95 8.75
N VAL A 179 -11.77 -5.04 8.11
CA VAL A 179 -13.04 -5.09 7.39
C VAL A 179 -14.17 -5.31 8.39
N VAL A 180 -15.18 -4.46 8.36
CA VAL A 180 -16.39 -4.57 9.20
C VAL A 180 -17.49 -5.33 8.47
N SER A 181 -17.68 -5.03 7.17
CA SER A 181 -18.60 -5.74 6.30
C SER A 181 -18.01 -5.86 4.91
N MET A 182 -17.97 -7.09 4.37
CA MET A 182 -17.43 -7.34 3.03
C MET A 182 -18.48 -7.04 1.96
N GLY A 183 -18.07 -6.33 0.90
CA GLY A 183 -18.91 -6.14 -0.29
C GLY A 183 -19.14 -7.46 -1.05
N LEU A 184 -19.99 -7.41 -2.07
CA LEU A 184 -20.33 -8.61 -2.85
C LEU A 184 -19.07 -9.23 -3.46
N THR A 185 -18.78 -10.48 -3.08
CA THR A 185 -17.66 -11.26 -3.61
C THR A 185 -18.18 -12.52 -4.27
N ASN A 186 -17.96 -12.64 -5.58
CA ASN A 186 -18.25 -13.84 -6.37
C ASN A 186 -17.08 -14.15 -7.31
N ASP A 187 -17.20 -15.16 -8.16
CA ASP A 187 -16.10 -15.56 -9.04
C ASP A 187 -15.83 -14.52 -10.14
N THR A 188 -16.88 -13.86 -10.64
CA THR A 188 -16.74 -12.72 -11.57
C THR A 188 -15.90 -11.61 -10.95
N GLU A 189 -16.15 -11.29 -9.70
CA GLU A 189 -15.43 -10.27 -8.94
C GLU A 189 -13.94 -10.64 -8.74
N LYS A 190 -13.65 -11.88 -8.34
CA LYS A 190 -12.27 -12.37 -8.21
C LYS A 190 -11.53 -12.37 -9.55
N GLN A 191 -12.20 -12.77 -10.62
CA GLN A 191 -11.63 -12.76 -11.97
C GLN A 191 -11.35 -11.34 -12.43
N PHE A 192 -12.27 -10.40 -12.23
CA PHE A 192 -12.10 -8.99 -12.57
C PHE A 192 -10.88 -8.37 -11.87
N VAL A 193 -10.70 -8.60 -10.57
CA VAL A 193 -9.52 -8.13 -9.83
C VAL A 193 -8.23 -8.69 -10.42
N SER A 194 -8.17 -9.99 -10.65
CA SER A 194 -6.93 -10.68 -11.04
C SER A 194 -6.56 -10.49 -12.52
N GLU A 195 -7.54 -10.50 -13.42
CA GLU A 195 -7.32 -10.45 -14.87
C GLU A 195 -7.39 -9.03 -15.43
N VAL A 196 -8.14 -8.13 -14.79
CA VAL A 196 -8.33 -6.76 -15.29
C VAL A 196 -7.50 -5.80 -14.45
N LEU A 197 -7.89 -5.56 -13.18
CA LEU A 197 -7.30 -4.47 -12.40
C LEU A 197 -5.79 -4.61 -12.23
N ARG A 198 -5.31 -5.76 -11.73
CA ARG A 198 -3.88 -5.96 -11.49
C ARG A 198 -3.06 -5.92 -12.78
N ARG A 199 -3.54 -6.56 -13.85
CA ARG A 199 -2.80 -6.63 -15.13
C ARG A 199 -2.76 -5.27 -15.83
N GLN A 200 -3.84 -4.51 -15.81
CA GLN A 200 -3.88 -3.17 -16.40
C GLN A 200 -2.88 -2.23 -15.73
N LEU A 201 -2.89 -2.16 -14.39
CA LEU A 201 -1.97 -1.32 -13.64
C LEU A 201 -0.52 -1.75 -13.84
N LEU A 202 -0.27 -3.06 -13.82
CA LEU A 202 1.06 -3.61 -14.08
C LEU A 202 1.59 -3.24 -15.47
N ASN A 203 0.75 -3.37 -16.51
CA ASN A 203 1.12 -3.04 -17.89
C ASN A 203 1.37 -1.54 -18.09
N LYS A 204 0.67 -0.68 -17.34
CA LYS A 204 0.94 0.77 -17.32
C LYS A 204 2.22 1.11 -16.56
N GLY A 205 2.76 0.19 -15.75
CA GLY A 205 3.97 0.43 -14.96
C GLY A 205 3.78 1.44 -13.83
N ILE A 206 2.53 1.70 -13.43
CA ILE A 206 2.15 2.70 -12.44
C ILE A 206 2.01 2.09 -11.05
N GLN A 207 2.16 2.93 -10.03
CA GLN A 207 2.15 2.52 -8.62
C GLN A 207 1.01 3.20 -7.88
N SER A 208 0.69 2.66 -6.70
CA SER A 208 -0.26 3.33 -5.83
C SER A 208 0.30 4.70 -5.43
N TYR A 209 -0.59 5.68 -5.38
CA TYR A 209 -0.34 7.02 -4.85
C TYR A 209 0.42 6.99 -3.52
N LEU A 210 0.13 6.00 -2.66
CA LEU A 210 0.80 5.78 -1.38
C LEU A 210 2.33 5.76 -1.48
N TYR A 211 2.87 5.09 -2.50
CA TYR A 211 4.31 4.88 -2.61
C TYR A 211 5.06 6.12 -3.09
N ASN A 212 4.32 7.07 -3.69
CA ASN A 212 4.82 8.38 -4.10
C ASN A 212 4.55 9.45 -3.02
N ASN A 213 3.41 9.37 -2.33
CA ASN A 213 2.98 10.31 -1.31
C ASN A 213 2.19 9.59 -0.19
N PRO A 214 2.85 9.25 0.93
CA PRO A 214 2.28 8.35 1.95
C PRO A 214 1.26 9.02 2.90
N LYS A 215 0.85 10.26 2.63
CA LYS A 215 -0.14 10.97 3.45
C LYS A 215 -1.55 10.65 2.96
N MET A 216 -2.44 10.35 3.90
CA MET A 216 -3.87 10.40 3.63
C MET A 216 -4.24 11.84 3.32
N ILE A 217 -4.75 12.09 2.12
CA ILE A 217 -5.36 13.36 1.77
C ILE A 217 -6.84 13.20 2.13
N PHE A 218 -7.21 13.70 3.29
CA PHE A 218 -8.58 14.16 3.45
C PHE A 218 -8.64 15.44 2.65
N ASN A 219 -9.51 15.48 1.65
CA ASN A 219 -9.78 16.72 0.94
C ASN A 219 -10.45 17.67 1.93
N GLN A 220 -9.63 18.43 2.64
CA GLN A 220 -10.03 19.56 3.44
C GLN A 220 -9.30 20.76 2.87
N GLU A 221 -10.12 21.68 2.37
CA GLU A 221 -9.81 23.01 1.89
C GLU A 221 -9.15 23.05 0.51
N GLY A 222 -9.99 23.39 -0.48
CA GLY A 222 -9.52 24.25 -1.55
C GLY A 222 -8.82 25.43 -0.92
N GLU A 223 -7.57 25.64 -1.29
CA GLU A 223 -6.90 26.91 -1.11
C GLU A 223 -7.85 27.97 -1.66
N ALA A 224 -8.48 28.73 -0.75
CA ALA A 224 -8.92 30.05 -1.11
C ALA A 224 -7.65 30.79 -1.51
N ASP A 225 -7.56 31.13 -2.80
CA ASP A 225 -6.68 32.18 -3.28
C ASP A 225 -6.86 33.39 -2.36
N GLU A 226 -5.91 33.62 -1.45
CA GLU A 226 -5.75 34.91 -0.80
C GLU A 226 -4.82 35.75 -1.67
N ASN A 227 -5.43 36.80 -2.24
CA ASN A 227 -4.89 37.86 -3.11
C ASN A 227 -3.44 38.29 -2.85
#